data_AF-A0A932JS12-F1
#
_entry.id   AF-A0A932JS12-F1
#
_cell.length_a   1.000
_cell.length_b   1.000
_cell.length_c   1.000
_cell.angle_alpha   90.00
_cell.angle_beta   90.00
_cell.angle_gamma   90.00
#
_symmetry.space_group_name_H-M   'P 1'
#
loop_
_entity.id
_entity.type
_entity.pdbx_description
1 polymer ?
#
loop_
_entity_poly.entity_id
_entity_poly.type
_entity_poly.pdbx_seq_one_letter_code
_entity_poly.pdbx_strand_id
1 'polypeptide(L)'
;MLSAAETAQLRRQALWSRLLAYPTYALIIAMGRLRFGYTFKDLERFRAELWAKLDAHPGPVIWAANHLTMIDSFLVFWAVFPMSRAGQANRLPWSTPEYRNYYAVGSPLKAAAVRTLMYLCRCIPFLREGEDEASVRWREAAFEKCALILKEGGSVFVYPEAGRARNGWLDSRKPKDFLGRLALATPGAKFLCVYLRGEGQTFATVAPRRGEAFRMHAELVDGVLPGETTPRAVSERLFTVLAGLQERWFAGSVLSKNCAGNDVVDLGAERHRENFDLESGEADTDWLTRHLSAKELSYFSSQLKGSRFRTFWMYFAAKEAAHKAFTQAGIMTPHGAFRMIEVDLFRRKALHRPTGAQADISFTDADDDKVHCLAVLRGGSVGDADQPGDVLWRVEEVPSGENPGDFARRRLLDFIAESADDIPSAALLAISEDDGLPRVLRRGKLQDWGVSLSHSGRYAAYSFMVS
;
A
#
# COMPACT_ATOMS: atom_id res chain seq x y z
N MET A 1 2.95 8.81 33.11
CA MET A 1 1.86 9.74 33.45
C MET A 1 2.29 11.14 33.04
N LEU A 2 1.42 11.88 32.35
CA LEU A 2 1.70 13.23 31.88
C LEU A 2 1.86 14.20 33.06
N SER A 3 2.81 15.12 32.91
CA SER A 3 2.98 16.23 33.85
C SER A 3 1.81 17.22 33.76
N ALA A 4 1.63 18.03 34.82
CA ALA A 4 0.66 19.13 34.84
C ALA A 4 0.92 20.13 33.70
N ALA A 5 2.21 20.38 33.38
CA ALA A 5 2.60 21.28 32.30
C ALA A 5 2.16 20.77 30.92
N GLU A 6 2.32 19.47 30.66
CA GLU A 6 1.88 18.85 29.40
C GLU A 6 0.36 18.84 29.26
N THR A 7 -0.35 18.58 30.36
CA THR A 7 -1.82 18.65 30.39
C THR A 7 -2.31 20.07 30.13
N ALA A 8 -1.69 21.08 30.76
CA ALA A 8 -2.00 22.47 30.50
C ALA A 8 -1.71 22.89 29.05
N GLN A 9 -0.62 22.37 28.45
CA GLN A 9 -0.29 22.60 27.05
C GLN A 9 -1.37 22.05 26.11
N LEU A 10 -1.82 20.81 26.34
CA LEU A 10 -2.92 20.21 25.57
C LEU A 10 -4.20 21.05 25.66
N ARG A 11 -4.58 21.48 26.88
CA ARG A 11 -5.79 22.31 27.07
C ARG A 11 -5.69 23.66 26.35
N ARG A 12 -4.51 24.32 26.40
CA ARG A 12 -4.26 25.55 25.63
C ARG A 12 -4.38 25.32 24.13
N GLN A 13 -3.83 24.22 23.62
CA GLN A 13 -3.94 23.87 22.21
C GLN A 13 -5.40 23.62 21.82
N ALA A 14 -6.14 22.87 22.65
CA ALA A 14 -7.56 22.60 22.44
C ALA A 14 -8.39 23.89 22.33
N LEU A 15 -8.11 24.87 23.18
CA LEU A 15 -8.75 26.19 23.18
C LEU A 15 -8.48 26.93 21.88
N TRP A 16 -7.20 27.10 21.50
CA TRP A 16 -6.84 27.81 20.28
C TRP A 16 -7.38 27.15 19.02
N SER A 17 -7.26 25.82 18.94
CA SER A 17 -7.85 25.05 17.85
C SER A 17 -9.37 25.20 17.77
N ARG A 18 -10.07 25.31 18.91
CA ARG A 18 -11.52 25.54 18.93
C ARG A 18 -11.88 26.93 18.43
N LEU A 19 -11.17 27.96 18.88
CA LEU A 19 -11.39 29.34 18.45
C LEU A 19 -11.14 29.52 16.95
N LEU A 20 -10.17 28.81 16.39
CA LEU A 20 -9.75 28.92 15.00
C LEU A 20 -10.27 27.78 14.10
N ALA A 21 -11.15 26.91 14.60
CA ALA A 21 -11.64 25.74 13.86
C ALA A 21 -12.28 26.13 12.53
N TYR A 22 -13.25 27.05 12.55
CA TYR A 22 -13.96 27.51 11.35
C TYR A 22 -13.05 28.15 10.29
N PRO A 23 -12.20 29.15 10.60
CA PRO A 23 -11.34 29.77 9.59
C PRO A 23 -10.30 28.79 9.05
N THR A 24 -9.67 27.97 9.91
CA THR A 24 -8.73 26.93 9.46
C THR A 24 -9.42 25.92 8.54
N TYR A 25 -10.64 25.52 8.89
CA TYR A 25 -11.39 24.56 8.10
C TYR A 25 -11.85 25.15 6.75
N ALA A 26 -12.36 26.39 6.74
CA ALA A 26 -12.70 27.10 5.52
C ALA A 26 -11.49 27.24 4.59
N LEU A 27 -10.30 27.52 5.13
CA LEU A 27 -9.05 27.56 4.37
C LEU A 27 -8.71 26.20 3.74
N ILE A 28 -8.83 25.10 4.49
CA ILE A 28 -8.60 23.74 3.98
C ILE A 28 -9.53 23.44 2.79
N ILE A 29 -10.83 23.74 2.95
CA ILE A 29 -11.83 23.53 1.88
C ILE A 29 -11.51 24.41 0.67
N ALA A 30 -11.22 25.70 0.88
CA ALA A 30 -10.92 26.64 -0.20
C ALA A 30 -9.67 26.20 -0.98
N MET A 31 -8.62 25.78 -0.28
CA MET A 31 -7.42 25.24 -0.91
C MET A 31 -7.73 23.95 -1.69
N GLY A 32 -8.43 23.00 -1.07
CA GLY A 32 -8.81 21.74 -1.72
C GLY A 32 -9.63 21.95 -2.99
N ARG A 33 -10.69 22.78 -2.92
CA ARG A 33 -11.59 23.06 -4.04
C ARG A 33 -10.99 23.99 -5.08
N LEU A 34 -10.59 25.20 -4.67
CA LEU A 34 -10.26 26.27 -5.62
C LEU A 34 -8.85 26.13 -6.17
N ARG A 35 -7.90 25.74 -5.32
CA ARG A 35 -6.48 25.65 -5.72
C ARG A 35 -6.13 24.29 -6.32
N PHE A 36 -6.71 23.21 -5.81
CA PHE A 36 -6.39 21.86 -6.27
C PHE A 36 -7.49 21.18 -7.10
N GLY A 37 -8.72 21.70 -7.10
CA GLY A 37 -9.81 21.14 -7.88
C GLY A 37 -10.35 19.81 -7.33
N TYR A 38 -10.09 19.48 -6.06
CA TYR A 38 -10.51 18.21 -5.48
C TYR A 38 -12.02 18.16 -5.30
N THR A 39 -12.60 16.97 -5.46
CA THR A 39 -14.03 16.70 -5.28
C THR A 39 -14.26 15.39 -4.55
N PHE A 40 -15.48 15.18 -4.03
CA PHE A 40 -15.87 13.94 -3.37
C PHE A 40 -17.15 13.41 -4.00
N LYS A 41 -17.19 12.11 -4.31
CA LYS A 41 -18.41 11.43 -4.74
C LYS A 41 -19.35 11.22 -3.56
N ASP A 42 -20.64 11.47 -3.79
CA ASP A 42 -21.74 11.23 -2.84
C ASP A 42 -21.52 11.81 -1.43
N LEU A 43 -20.86 12.97 -1.35
CA LEU A 43 -20.40 13.53 -0.08
C LEU A 43 -21.52 13.81 0.93
N GLU A 44 -22.66 14.29 0.45
CA GLU A 44 -23.81 14.61 1.32
C GLU A 44 -24.39 13.35 1.96
N ARG A 45 -24.61 12.31 1.14
CA ARG A 45 -25.08 11.00 1.60
C ARG A 45 -24.10 10.39 2.59
N PHE A 46 -22.81 10.37 2.25
CA PHE A 46 -21.74 9.88 3.13
C PHE A 46 -21.76 10.58 4.50
N ARG A 47 -21.88 11.92 4.52
CA ARG A 47 -21.97 12.69 5.76
C ARG A 47 -23.22 12.34 6.55
N ALA A 48 -24.38 12.25 5.90
CA ALA A 48 -25.64 11.92 6.58
C ALA A 48 -25.56 10.56 7.29
N GLU A 49 -25.12 9.53 6.57
CA GLU A 49 -24.96 8.16 7.10
C GLU A 49 -23.94 8.13 8.26
N LEU A 50 -22.80 8.79 8.10
CA LEU A 50 -21.75 8.81 9.10
C LEU A 50 -22.16 9.58 10.37
N TRP A 51 -22.77 10.75 10.21
CA TRP A 51 -23.20 11.55 11.35
C TRP A 51 -24.36 10.92 12.10
N ALA A 52 -25.26 10.17 11.44
CA ALA A 52 -26.25 9.37 12.14
C ALA A 52 -25.60 8.35 13.10
N LYS A 53 -24.54 7.67 12.65
CA LYS A 53 -23.77 6.72 13.49
C LYS A 53 -23.03 7.43 14.63
N LEU A 54 -22.39 8.57 14.35
CA LEU A 54 -21.65 9.34 15.35
C LEU A 54 -22.59 9.95 16.41
N ASP A 55 -23.72 10.52 16.00
CA ASP A 55 -24.70 11.11 16.92
C ASP A 55 -25.34 10.05 17.83
N ALA A 56 -25.47 8.80 17.35
CA ALA A 56 -25.91 7.66 18.17
C ALA A 56 -24.89 7.17 19.22
N HIS A 57 -23.62 7.62 19.14
CA HIS A 57 -22.56 7.24 20.08
C HIS A 57 -21.91 8.50 20.70
N PRO A 58 -22.36 8.98 21.87
CA PRO A 58 -21.81 10.20 22.49
C PRO A 58 -20.39 10.03 23.05
N GLY A 59 -19.89 8.80 23.13
CA GLY A 59 -18.58 8.47 23.71
C GLY A 59 -17.39 8.80 22.80
N PRO A 60 -16.17 8.47 23.28
CA PRO A 60 -14.94 8.75 22.55
C PRO A 60 -14.82 7.94 21.26
N VAL A 61 -14.08 8.49 20.30
CA VAL A 61 -13.90 7.89 18.96
C VAL A 61 -12.43 7.85 18.58
N ILE A 62 -11.95 6.67 18.20
CA ILE A 62 -10.62 6.47 17.61
C ILE A 62 -10.80 6.39 16.09
N TRP A 63 -10.34 7.39 15.37
CA TRP A 63 -10.38 7.42 13.92
C TRP A 63 -9.20 6.65 13.36
N ALA A 64 -9.49 5.66 12.53
CA ALA A 64 -8.50 4.82 11.87
C ALA A 64 -8.73 4.90 10.36
N ALA A 65 -7.79 5.50 9.63
CA ALA A 65 -7.91 5.67 8.17
C ALA A 65 -6.73 5.04 7.43
N ASN A 66 -6.93 4.52 6.23
CA ASN A 66 -5.80 4.18 5.34
C ASN A 66 -4.96 5.42 5.01
N HIS A 67 -3.71 5.22 4.57
CA HIS A 67 -2.79 6.33 4.32
C HIS A 67 -2.10 6.23 2.96
N LEU A 68 -2.40 7.18 2.06
CA LEU A 68 -1.86 7.23 0.70
C LEU A 68 -1.17 8.57 0.37
N THR A 69 -1.50 9.69 1.04
CA THR A 69 -0.89 11.01 0.80
C THR A 69 -0.50 11.72 2.09
N MET A 70 0.33 12.76 2.01
CA MET A 70 0.67 13.57 3.19
C MET A 70 -0.49 14.42 3.71
N ILE A 71 -1.59 14.55 2.96
CA ILE A 71 -2.71 15.43 3.27
C ILE A 71 -4.02 14.66 3.56
N ASP A 72 -3.97 13.34 3.70
CA ASP A 72 -5.18 12.52 3.88
C ASP A 72 -6.03 12.97 5.06
N SER A 73 -5.42 13.37 6.19
CA SER A 73 -6.16 13.84 7.35
C SER A 73 -6.98 15.09 7.04
N PHE A 74 -6.44 16.01 6.23
CA PHE A 74 -7.18 17.18 5.77
C PHE A 74 -8.34 16.79 4.84
N LEU A 75 -8.12 15.81 3.96
CA LEU A 75 -9.16 15.31 3.07
C LEU A 75 -10.27 14.58 3.84
N VAL A 76 -9.92 13.74 4.80
CA VAL A 76 -10.89 13.05 5.67
C VAL A 76 -11.66 14.08 6.50
N PHE A 77 -11.00 15.09 7.08
CA PHE A 77 -11.70 16.14 7.81
C PHE A 77 -12.65 16.92 6.92
N TRP A 78 -12.19 17.29 5.73
CA TRP A 78 -13.05 17.95 4.75
C TRP A 78 -14.26 17.08 4.40
N ALA A 79 -14.06 15.80 4.12
CA ALA A 79 -15.14 14.91 3.77
C ALA A 79 -16.15 14.72 4.91
N VAL A 80 -15.68 14.48 6.13
CA VAL A 80 -16.57 14.10 7.23
C VAL A 80 -17.30 15.29 7.83
N PHE A 81 -16.66 16.45 8.00
CA PHE A 81 -17.27 17.54 8.76
C PHE A 81 -18.01 18.54 7.84
N PRO A 82 -19.35 18.62 7.82
CA PRO A 82 -19.98 19.82 7.28
C PRO A 82 -19.57 21.04 8.12
N MET A 83 -19.61 22.25 7.55
CA MET A 83 -19.23 23.48 8.26
C MET A 83 -19.96 23.63 9.60
N SER A 84 -21.25 23.29 9.65
CA SER A 84 -22.09 23.33 10.87
C SER A 84 -21.58 22.44 12.01
N ARG A 85 -20.74 21.43 11.72
CA ARG A 85 -20.17 20.48 12.68
C ARG A 85 -18.69 20.74 12.97
N ALA A 86 -18.04 21.68 12.28
CA ALA A 86 -16.60 21.95 12.42
C ALA A 86 -16.20 22.44 13.83
N GLY A 87 -17.14 23.04 14.58
CA GLY A 87 -16.93 23.47 15.96
C GLY A 87 -17.10 22.39 17.04
N GLN A 88 -17.46 21.15 16.68
CA GLN A 88 -17.69 20.08 17.65
C GLN A 88 -16.38 19.52 18.21
N ALA A 89 -15.90 20.17 19.27
CA ALA A 89 -14.57 19.94 19.83
C ALA A 89 -14.30 18.48 20.25
N ASN A 90 -15.31 17.73 20.71
CA ASN A 90 -15.12 16.34 21.14
C ASN A 90 -15.04 15.36 19.94
N ARG A 91 -15.57 15.77 18.78
CA ARG A 91 -15.57 14.95 17.56
C ARG A 91 -14.39 15.25 16.65
N LEU A 92 -13.94 16.50 16.62
CA LEU A 92 -12.77 16.91 15.82
C LEU A 92 -11.50 16.25 16.41
N PRO A 93 -10.90 15.27 15.72
CA PRO A 93 -9.93 14.41 16.34
C PRO A 93 -8.54 15.03 16.38
N TRP A 94 -7.76 14.61 17.37
CA TRP A 94 -6.35 14.95 17.48
C TRP A 94 -5.52 14.04 16.58
N SER A 95 -4.81 14.61 15.61
CA SER A 95 -4.02 13.83 14.65
C SER A 95 -2.63 13.50 15.19
N THR A 96 -2.06 12.35 14.80
CA THR A 96 -0.71 11.95 15.22
C THR A 96 0.29 11.93 14.04
N PRO A 97 0.71 13.10 13.50
CA PRO A 97 1.65 13.14 12.38
C PRO A 97 3.05 12.71 12.81
N GLU A 98 3.81 12.12 11.88
CA GLU A 98 5.23 11.82 12.08
C GLU A 98 6.05 13.11 12.21
N TYR A 99 6.75 13.26 13.33
CA TYR A 99 7.54 14.43 13.70
C TYR A 99 8.51 14.83 12.59
N ARG A 100 9.29 13.87 12.06
CA ARG A 100 10.34 14.14 11.07
C ARG A 100 9.80 14.71 9.75
N ASN A 101 8.54 14.41 9.40
CA ASN A 101 7.96 14.84 8.12
C ASN A 101 7.60 16.34 8.07
N TYR A 102 7.37 16.97 9.23
CA TYR A 102 6.83 18.33 9.30
C TYR A 102 7.69 19.30 10.10
N TYR A 103 8.51 18.81 11.03
CA TYR A 103 9.24 19.67 11.98
C TYR A 103 10.64 20.10 11.51
N ALA A 104 11.15 19.53 10.40
CA ALA A 104 12.48 19.80 9.85
C ALA A 104 12.44 20.27 8.37
N VAL A 105 11.37 20.95 7.93
CA VAL A 105 11.15 21.26 6.51
C VAL A 105 11.56 22.70 6.14
N GLY A 106 12.55 22.83 5.25
CA GLY A 106 12.87 24.06 4.53
C GLY A 106 13.48 25.16 5.40
N SER A 107 13.15 26.42 5.10
CA SER A 107 13.65 27.58 5.85
C SER A 107 13.01 27.67 7.25
N PRO A 108 13.65 28.36 8.22
CA PRO A 108 13.11 28.53 9.58
C PRO A 108 11.68 29.08 9.61
N LEU A 109 11.36 30.02 8.71
CA LEU A 109 10.02 30.60 8.59
C LEU A 109 8.98 29.56 8.15
N LYS A 110 9.33 28.72 7.17
CA LYS A 110 8.44 27.65 6.68
C LYS A 110 8.21 26.61 7.76
N ALA A 111 9.26 26.20 8.47
CA ALA A 111 9.15 25.28 9.61
C ALA A 111 8.26 25.87 10.71
N ALA A 112 8.42 27.15 11.05
CA ALA A 112 7.56 27.83 12.02
C ALA A 112 6.09 27.85 11.57
N ALA A 113 5.81 28.21 10.32
CA ALA A 113 4.46 28.22 9.77
C ALA A 113 3.79 26.84 9.80
N VAL A 114 4.52 25.78 9.42
CA VAL A 114 4.04 24.39 9.49
C VAL A 114 3.76 23.98 10.94
N ARG A 115 4.67 24.29 11.87
CA ARG A 115 4.48 23.97 13.30
C ARG A 115 3.25 24.68 13.89
N THR A 116 3.05 25.94 13.55
CA THR A 116 1.86 26.70 13.96
C THR A 116 0.59 26.07 13.39
N LEU A 117 0.58 25.72 12.09
CA LEU A 117 -0.56 25.04 11.48
C LEU A 117 -0.85 23.69 12.16
N MET A 118 0.17 22.88 12.44
CA MET A 118 0.01 21.61 13.15
C MET A 118 -0.54 21.80 14.56
N TYR A 119 -0.07 22.82 15.28
CA TYR A 119 -0.60 23.18 16.60
C TYR A 119 -2.10 23.50 16.51
N LEU A 120 -2.49 24.38 15.58
CA LEU A 120 -3.88 24.77 15.36
C LEU A 120 -4.76 23.61 14.90
N CYS A 121 -4.22 22.67 14.13
CA CYS A 121 -4.91 21.46 13.66
C CYS A 121 -4.91 20.30 14.67
N ARG A 122 -4.63 20.56 15.96
CA ARG A 122 -4.65 19.54 17.04
C ARG A 122 -3.73 18.35 16.79
N CYS A 123 -2.53 18.61 16.28
CA CYS A 123 -1.55 17.55 16.08
C CYS A 123 -0.78 17.23 17.37
N ILE A 124 -0.60 15.94 17.63
CA ILE A 124 0.30 15.36 18.63
C ILE A 124 1.46 14.72 17.86
N PRO A 125 2.65 15.35 17.81
CA PRO A 125 3.75 14.82 17.02
C PRO A 125 4.18 13.44 17.55
N PHE A 126 4.27 12.49 16.65
CA PHE A 126 4.64 11.11 16.94
C PHE A 126 6.01 10.81 16.33
N LEU A 127 6.86 10.05 17.02
CA LEU A 127 8.16 9.63 16.50
C LEU A 127 8.12 8.12 16.25
N ARG A 128 8.15 7.69 14.98
CA ARG A 128 8.03 6.26 14.62
C ARG A 128 9.27 5.44 14.93
N GLU A 129 10.46 6.02 14.77
CA GLU A 129 11.75 5.31 14.83
C GLU A 129 12.56 5.73 16.07
N GLY A 130 13.64 5.00 16.33
CA GLY A 130 14.58 5.25 17.43
C GLY A 130 14.29 4.37 18.64
N GLU A 131 15.32 3.66 19.11
CA GLU A 131 15.24 2.74 20.26
C GLU A 131 15.84 3.33 21.54
N ASP A 132 16.46 4.50 21.43
CA ASP A 132 16.98 5.24 22.58
C ASP A 132 15.85 5.65 23.54
N GLU A 133 16.22 5.84 24.80
CA GLU A 133 15.29 6.16 25.89
C GLU A 133 14.44 7.40 25.59
N ALA A 134 15.02 8.42 24.95
CA ALA A 134 14.30 9.65 24.62
C ALA A 134 13.23 9.38 23.54
N SER A 135 13.55 8.60 22.51
CA SER A 135 12.59 8.17 21.49
C SER A 135 11.46 7.31 22.05
N VAL A 136 11.77 6.39 22.98
CA VAL A 136 10.76 5.57 23.68
C VAL A 136 9.84 6.46 24.51
N ARG A 137 10.39 7.32 25.37
CA ARG A 137 9.64 8.26 26.21
C ARG A 137 8.76 9.19 25.38
N TRP A 138 9.23 9.63 24.22
CA TRP A 138 8.42 10.45 23.31
C TRP A 138 7.16 9.72 22.84
N ARG A 139 7.30 8.47 22.39
CA ARG A 139 6.16 7.64 21.96
C ARG A 139 5.18 7.38 23.10
N GLU A 140 5.68 7.10 24.29
CA GLU A 140 4.86 6.92 25.48
C GLU A 140 4.10 8.18 25.84
N ALA A 141 4.75 9.34 25.85
CA ALA A 141 4.08 10.62 26.09
C ALA A 141 2.99 10.90 25.04
N ALA A 142 3.24 10.61 23.75
CA ALA A 142 2.23 10.76 22.71
C ALA A 142 1.04 9.81 22.91
N PHE A 143 1.30 8.56 23.31
CA PHE A 143 0.26 7.59 23.67
C PHE A 143 -0.57 8.05 24.87
N GLU A 144 0.07 8.50 25.95
CA GLU A 144 -0.62 8.98 27.15
C GLU A 144 -1.50 10.21 26.85
N LYS A 145 -1.07 11.11 25.97
CA LYS A 145 -1.88 12.24 25.50
C LYS A 145 -3.12 11.75 24.76
N CYS A 146 -2.97 10.80 23.84
CA CYS A 146 -4.10 10.21 23.11
C CYS A 146 -5.09 9.53 24.07
N ALA A 147 -4.59 8.74 25.02
CA ALA A 147 -5.42 8.06 26.02
C ALA A 147 -6.16 9.05 26.93
N LEU A 148 -5.50 10.14 27.36
CA LEU A 148 -6.14 11.19 28.14
C LEU A 148 -7.29 11.85 27.36
N ILE A 149 -7.05 12.23 26.10
CA ILE A 149 -8.07 12.85 25.24
C ILE A 149 -9.29 11.93 25.08
N LEU A 150 -9.07 10.64 24.86
CA LEU A 150 -10.16 9.67 24.75
C LEU A 150 -10.91 9.49 26.07
N LYS A 151 -10.21 9.43 27.21
CA LYS A 151 -10.84 9.36 28.54
C LYS A 151 -11.69 10.59 28.87
N GLU A 152 -11.33 11.76 28.35
CA GLU A 152 -12.11 13.00 28.46
C GLU A 152 -13.29 13.06 27.44
N GLY A 153 -13.56 11.97 26.70
CA GLY A 153 -14.65 11.89 25.72
C GLY A 153 -14.33 12.51 24.35
N GLY A 154 -13.05 12.83 24.10
CA GLY A 154 -12.57 13.36 22.83
C GLY A 154 -12.37 12.30 21.75
N SER A 155 -11.73 12.71 20.66
CA SER A 155 -11.41 11.83 19.53
C SER A 155 -9.94 11.94 19.14
N VAL A 156 -9.34 10.85 18.66
CA VAL A 156 -7.96 10.83 18.13
C VAL A 156 -7.94 10.23 16.75
N PHE A 157 -7.00 10.66 15.90
CA PHE A 157 -6.84 10.20 14.53
C PHE A 157 -5.47 9.59 14.32
N VAL A 158 -5.47 8.33 13.90
CA VAL A 158 -4.27 7.50 13.76
C VAL A 158 -4.33 6.76 12.43
N TYR A 159 -3.19 6.69 11.75
CA TYR A 159 -3.03 5.81 10.59
C TYR A 159 -2.58 4.41 11.08
N PRO A 160 -3.38 3.35 10.85
CA PRO A 160 -3.12 2.02 11.38
C PRO A 160 -1.80 1.43 10.88
N GLU A 161 -1.45 1.68 9.62
CA GLU A 161 -0.25 1.13 8.97
C GLU A 161 1.06 1.76 9.46
N ALA A 162 1.00 2.79 10.30
CA ALA A 162 2.13 3.59 10.76
C ALA A 162 3.00 4.15 9.61
N GLY A 163 2.43 4.28 8.42
CA GLY A 163 3.12 4.61 7.18
C GLY A 163 2.12 4.76 6.04
N ARG A 164 2.58 5.23 4.88
CA ARG A 164 1.77 5.20 3.67
C ARG A 164 1.87 3.83 3.02
N ALA A 165 0.75 3.26 2.57
CA ALA A 165 0.71 2.05 1.77
C ALA A 165 1.41 2.31 0.41
N ARG A 166 2.71 2.00 0.30
CA ARG A 166 3.54 2.41 -0.84
C ARG A 166 3.06 1.87 -2.18
N ASN A 167 2.52 0.66 -2.16
CA ASN A 167 1.93 -0.02 -3.30
C ASN A 167 0.45 0.40 -3.54
N GLY A 168 -0.10 1.23 -2.66
CA GLY A 168 -1.49 1.65 -2.68
C GLY A 168 -2.46 0.59 -2.16
N TRP A 169 -2.00 -0.41 -1.43
CA TRP A 169 -2.83 -1.48 -0.88
C TRP A 169 -2.63 -1.56 0.63
N LEU A 170 -3.74 -1.50 1.39
CA LEU A 170 -3.72 -1.76 2.82
C LEU A 170 -3.36 -3.23 3.07
N ASP A 171 -2.26 -3.49 3.77
CA ASP A 171 -1.86 -4.84 4.17
C ASP A 171 -2.51 -5.21 5.52
N SER A 172 -3.64 -5.92 5.45
CA SER A 172 -4.42 -6.35 6.62
C SER A 172 -3.67 -7.31 7.55
N ARG A 173 -2.64 -7.99 7.05
CA ARG A 173 -1.92 -9.07 7.75
C ARG A 173 -0.78 -8.56 8.62
N LYS A 174 -0.48 -7.26 8.58
CA LYS A 174 0.56 -6.64 9.41
C LYS A 174 -0.03 -5.61 10.38
N PRO A 175 -1.01 -5.99 11.24
CA PRO A 175 -1.62 -5.06 12.16
C PRO A 175 -0.57 -4.49 13.12
N LYS A 176 -0.78 -3.24 13.53
CA LYS A 176 0.02 -2.56 14.55
C LYS A 176 -0.78 -2.45 15.83
N ASP A 177 -0.15 -2.76 16.96
CA ASP A 177 -0.84 -2.88 18.26
C ASP A 177 -1.25 -1.54 18.89
N PHE A 178 -0.79 -0.41 18.34
CA PHE A 178 -1.04 0.91 18.91
C PHE A 178 -2.55 1.22 19.08
N LEU A 179 -3.36 0.89 18.06
CA LEU A 179 -4.80 1.11 18.08
C LEU A 179 -5.50 0.21 19.11
N GLY A 180 -5.14 -1.08 19.16
CA GLY A 180 -5.63 -1.99 20.19
C GLY A 180 -5.26 -1.56 21.61
N ARG A 181 -4.04 -1.03 21.82
CA ARG A 181 -3.63 -0.46 23.11
C ARG A 181 -4.49 0.74 23.52
N LEU A 182 -4.82 1.63 22.57
CA LEU A 182 -5.69 2.79 22.86
C LEU A 182 -7.12 2.37 23.22
N ALA A 183 -7.67 1.39 22.49
CA ALA A 183 -9.01 0.88 22.75
C ALA A 183 -9.11 0.20 24.12
N LEU A 184 -8.13 -0.65 24.47
CA LEU A 184 -8.06 -1.27 25.81
C LEU A 184 -7.85 -0.24 26.93
N ALA A 185 -7.10 0.82 26.68
CA ALA A 185 -6.90 1.91 27.64
C ALA A 185 -8.13 2.82 27.82
N THR A 186 -9.09 2.77 26.89
CA THR A 186 -10.33 3.55 26.93
C THR A 186 -11.55 2.67 26.59
N PRO A 187 -11.96 1.75 27.49
CA PRO A 187 -13.16 0.95 27.30
C PRO A 187 -14.37 1.84 27.04
N GLY A 188 -15.12 1.56 25.98
CA GLY A 188 -16.23 2.40 25.52
C GLY A 188 -15.89 3.36 24.36
N ALA A 189 -14.62 3.47 23.97
CA ALA A 189 -14.27 4.07 22.69
C ALA A 189 -14.76 3.20 21.53
N LYS A 190 -15.20 3.83 20.44
CA LYS A 190 -15.49 3.16 19.16
C LYS A 190 -14.43 3.51 18.13
N PHE A 191 -14.17 2.60 17.20
CA PHE A 191 -13.35 2.89 16.03
C PHE A 191 -14.22 3.46 14.92
N LEU A 192 -13.84 4.63 14.40
CA LEU A 192 -14.32 5.10 13.11
C LEU A 192 -13.28 4.70 12.05
N CYS A 193 -13.55 3.58 11.38
CA CYS A 193 -12.76 3.07 10.28
C CYS A 193 -13.10 3.87 9.01
N VAL A 194 -12.10 4.40 8.33
CA VAL A 194 -12.28 5.19 7.11
C VAL A 194 -11.36 4.66 6.02
N TYR A 195 -11.93 4.37 4.85
CA TYR A 195 -11.16 4.17 3.64
C TYR A 195 -11.40 5.33 2.69
N LEU A 196 -10.32 6.03 2.32
CA LEU A 196 -10.29 7.17 1.41
C LEU A 196 -9.28 6.90 0.31
N ARG A 197 -9.69 7.13 -0.94
CA ARG A 197 -8.79 7.06 -2.09
C ARG A 197 -9.31 7.89 -3.25
N GLY A 198 -8.37 8.50 -3.98
CA GLY A 198 -8.66 9.16 -5.25
C GLY A 198 -8.94 8.14 -6.36
N GLU A 199 -9.90 8.41 -7.24
CA GLU A 199 -10.31 7.48 -8.31
C GLU A 199 -9.16 7.16 -9.26
N GLY A 200 -8.26 8.11 -9.53
CA GLY A 200 -7.04 7.91 -10.32
C GLY A 200 -5.80 7.54 -9.51
N GLN A 201 -5.94 7.33 -8.19
CA GLN A 201 -4.80 7.16 -7.28
C GLN A 201 -4.32 5.70 -7.22
N THR A 202 -3.33 5.39 -8.04
CA THR A 202 -2.81 4.02 -8.15
C THR A 202 -1.90 3.60 -7.00
N PHE A 203 -1.14 4.51 -6.40
CA PHE A 203 -0.20 4.21 -5.31
C PHE A 203 -0.08 5.41 -4.35
N ALA A 204 0.70 5.27 -3.28
CA ALA A 204 0.91 6.37 -2.34
C ALA A 204 1.76 7.50 -2.95
N THR A 205 1.25 8.71 -2.90
CA THR A 205 1.92 9.91 -3.41
C THR A 205 2.23 10.89 -2.28
N VAL A 206 2.90 11.99 -2.61
CA VAL A 206 3.06 13.11 -1.67
C VAL A 206 1.74 13.88 -1.54
N ALA A 207 1.12 14.21 -2.68
CA ALA A 207 -0.17 14.84 -2.77
C ALA A 207 -0.99 14.16 -3.89
N PRO A 208 -2.33 14.21 -3.84
CA PRO A 208 -3.18 13.78 -4.93
C PRO A 208 -2.93 14.55 -6.22
N ARG A 209 -3.39 14.00 -7.35
CA ARG A 209 -3.36 14.70 -8.64
C ARG A 209 -4.33 15.88 -8.59
N ARG A 210 -4.01 17.01 -9.23
CA ARG A 210 -4.98 18.12 -9.33
C ARG A 210 -6.25 17.63 -10.04
N GLY A 211 -7.41 18.09 -9.59
CA GLY A 211 -8.70 17.66 -10.11
C GLY A 211 -9.18 16.29 -9.60
N GLU A 212 -8.42 15.63 -8.72
CA GLU A 212 -8.77 14.28 -8.25
C GLU A 212 -10.16 14.24 -7.59
N ALA A 213 -10.94 13.23 -7.95
CA ALA A 213 -12.20 12.90 -7.31
C ALA A 213 -11.97 11.79 -6.29
N PHE A 214 -12.45 11.97 -5.07
CA PHE A 214 -12.30 11.01 -3.99
C PHE A 214 -13.60 10.25 -3.78
N ARG A 215 -13.45 8.95 -3.47
CA ARG A 215 -14.52 8.12 -2.93
C ARG A 215 -14.10 7.62 -1.55
N MET A 216 -15.09 7.51 -0.66
CA MET A 216 -14.89 7.11 0.72
C MET A 216 -15.91 6.08 1.17
N HIS A 217 -15.47 5.21 2.07
CA HIS A 217 -16.34 4.37 2.88
C HIS A 217 -15.93 4.52 4.34
N ALA A 218 -16.92 4.46 5.24
CA ALA A 218 -16.64 4.52 6.66
C ALA A 218 -17.57 3.63 7.46
N GLU A 219 -17.05 3.10 8.57
CA GLU A 219 -17.78 2.24 9.48
C GLU A 219 -17.41 2.55 10.92
N LEU A 220 -18.43 2.62 11.79
CA LEU A 220 -18.25 2.83 13.22
C LEU A 220 -18.44 1.49 13.91
N VAL A 221 -17.38 0.95 14.50
CA VAL A 221 -17.36 -0.36 15.16
C VAL A 221 -16.91 -0.23 16.61
N ASP A 222 -17.20 -1.22 17.44
CA ASP A 222 -16.79 -1.19 18.85
C ASP A 222 -15.26 -1.27 18.99
N GLY A 223 -14.72 -0.51 19.95
CA GLY A 223 -13.30 -0.48 20.23
C GLY A 223 -12.78 -1.80 20.76
N VAL A 224 -13.43 -2.34 21.78
CA VAL A 224 -13.10 -3.63 22.40
C VAL A 224 -14.37 -4.47 22.45
N LEU A 225 -14.31 -5.70 21.92
CA LEU A 225 -15.39 -6.67 22.04
C LEU A 225 -15.26 -7.49 23.34
N PRO A 226 -16.36 -8.07 23.85
CA PRO A 226 -16.29 -9.01 24.97
C PRO A 226 -15.29 -10.14 24.69
N GLY A 227 -14.35 -10.35 25.61
CA GLY A 227 -13.31 -11.38 25.50
C GLY A 227 -12.00 -10.93 24.83
N GLU A 228 -11.96 -9.77 24.16
CA GLU A 228 -10.71 -9.21 23.64
C GLU A 228 -9.86 -8.63 24.79
N THR A 229 -8.74 -9.29 25.10
CA THR A 229 -7.83 -8.87 26.19
C THR A 229 -6.47 -8.40 25.70
N THR A 230 -6.13 -8.66 24.44
CA THR A 230 -4.82 -8.32 23.87
C THR A 230 -4.95 -7.21 22.82
N PRO A 231 -3.99 -6.27 22.74
CA PRO A 231 -3.97 -5.25 21.70
C PRO A 231 -3.97 -5.83 20.27
N ARG A 232 -3.31 -6.97 20.09
CA ARG A 232 -3.16 -7.65 18.80
C ARG A 232 -4.52 -8.06 18.24
N ALA A 233 -5.34 -8.76 19.03
CA ALA A 233 -6.66 -9.21 18.61
C ALA A 233 -7.57 -8.05 18.19
N VAL A 234 -7.58 -6.97 18.99
CA VAL A 234 -8.34 -5.74 18.68
C VAL A 234 -7.87 -5.12 17.35
N SER A 235 -6.55 -5.00 17.17
CA SER A 235 -5.98 -4.42 15.94
C SER A 235 -6.22 -5.31 14.71
N GLU A 236 -6.16 -6.64 14.83
CA GLU A 236 -6.48 -7.56 13.74
C GLU A 236 -7.90 -7.38 13.24
N ARG A 237 -8.89 -7.38 14.15
CA ARG A 237 -10.29 -7.12 13.80
C ARG A 237 -10.47 -5.76 13.13
N LEU A 238 -9.81 -4.73 13.64
CA LEU A 238 -9.86 -3.39 13.04
C LEU A 238 -9.33 -3.39 11.60
N PHE A 239 -8.21 -4.07 11.34
CA PHE A 239 -7.63 -4.18 10.00
C PHE A 239 -8.53 -5.00 9.06
N THR A 240 -9.24 -6.02 9.57
CA THR A 240 -10.28 -6.73 8.80
C THR A 240 -11.41 -5.79 8.36
N VAL A 241 -11.89 -4.89 9.22
CA VAL A 241 -12.91 -3.90 8.85
C VAL A 241 -12.39 -2.95 7.78
N LEU A 242 -11.14 -2.46 7.93
CA LEU A 242 -10.53 -1.59 6.92
C LEU A 242 -10.28 -2.30 5.59
N ALA A 243 -9.93 -3.59 5.61
CA ALA A 243 -9.82 -4.42 4.41
C ALA A 243 -11.18 -4.55 3.71
N GLY A 244 -12.25 -4.82 4.44
CA GLY A 244 -13.61 -4.84 3.89
C GLY A 244 -14.03 -3.50 3.27
N LEU A 245 -13.62 -2.37 3.89
CA LEU A 245 -13.83 -1.04 3.31
C LEU A 245 -13.03 -0.81 2.01
N GLN A 246 -11.79 -1.33 1.94
CA GLN A 246 -10.98 -1.32 0.72
C GLN A 246 -11.64 -2.12 -0.40
N GLU A 247 -12.12 -3.34 -0.11
CA GLU A 247 -12.81 -4.19 -1.09
C GLU A 247 -14.06 -3.49 -1.65
N ARG A 248 -14.88 -2.88 -0.79
CA ARG A 248 -16.05 -2.08 -1.22
C ARG A 248 -15.65 -0.92 -2.13
N TRP A 249 -14.52 -0.28 -1.88
CA TRP A 249 -14.04 0.81 -2.72
C TRP A 249 -13.68 0.32 -4.13
N PHE A 250 -12.98 -0.82 -4.21
CA PHE A 250 -12.54 -1.43 -5.47
C PHE A 250 -13.69 -1.99 -6.29
N ALA A 251 -14.72 -2.56 -5.65
CA ALA A 251 -15.89 -3.09 -6.34
C ALA A 251 -16.62 -2.06 -7.25
N GLY A 252 -16.51 -0.76 -6.94
CA GLY A 252 -17.03 0.33 -7.77
C GLY A 252 -15.98 1.09 -8.57
N SER A 253 -14.73 0.62 -8.61
CA SER A 253 -13.59 1.33 -9.19
C SER A 253 -13.29 0.86 -10.61
N VAL A 254 -12.67 1.74 -11.40
CA VAL A 254 -12.10 1.40 -12.71
C VAL A 254 -10.65 0.93 -12.60
N LEU A 255 -10.05 1.03 -11.42
CA LEU A 255 -8.69 0.58 -11.19
C LEU A 255 -8.66 -0.95 -11.01
N SER A 256 -7.76 -1.62 -11.73
CA SER A 256 -7.49 -3.05 -11.55
C SER A 256 -7.14 -3.33 -10.09
N LYS A 257 -7.86 -4.25 -9.44
CA LYS A 257 -7.51 -4.67 -8.07
C LYS A 257 -6.24 -5.51 -8.10
N ASN A 258 -6.18 -6.45 -9.03
CA ASN A 258 -5.19 -7.51 -9.03
C ASN A 258 -4.06 -7.20 -10.02
N CYS A 259 -2.93 -6.71 -9.50
CA CYS A 259 -1.78 -6.31 -10.32
C CYS A 259 -0.56 -7.16 -9.96
N ALA A 260 -0.37 -8.26 -10.70
CA ALA A 260 0.71 -9.20 -10.50
C ALA A 260 1.47 -9.45 -11.81
N GLY A 261 2.76 -9.77 -11.70
CA GLY A 261 3.60 -10.10 -12.83
C GLY A 261 4.54 -11.25 -12.49
N ASN A 262 4.93 -12.02 -13.49
CA ASN A 262 5.93 -13.05 -13.31
C ASN A 262 6.97 -13.05 -14.41
N ASP A 263 8.13 -13.61 -14.13
CA ASP A 263 9.13 -13.89 -15.15
C ASP A 263 9.96 -15.13 -14.81
N VAL A 264 10.30 -15.92 -15.84
CA VAL A 264 11.16 -17.10 -15.73
C VAL A 264 12.34 -16.98 -16.67
N VAL A 265 13.52 -17.41 -16.21
CA VAL A 265 14.76 -17.43 -16.96
C VAL A 265 15.36 -18.83 -16.91
N ASP A 266 15.60 -19.44 -18.08
CA ASP A 266 16.37 -20.69 -18.22
C ASP A 266 17.86 -20.37 -18.19
N LEU A 267 18.55 -20.69 -17.10
CA LEU A 267 19.99 -20.46 -16.95
C LEU A 267 20.84 -21.37 -17.85
N GLY A 268 20.24 -22.45 -18.37
CA GLY A 268 20.84 -23.35 -19.34
C GLY A 268 20.84 -22.83 -20.77
N ALA A 269 20.03 -21.82 -21.11
CA ALA A 269 19.89 -21.34 -22.47
C ALA A 269 21.16 -20.63 -22.97
N GLU A 270 21.69 -21.07 -24.12
CA GLU A 270 22.94 -20.54 -24.71
C GLU A 270 22.89 -19.02 -24.90
N ARG A 271 21.76 -18.49 -25.37
CA ARG A 271 21.54 -17.05 -25.59
C ARG A 271 21.79 -16.18 -24.35
N HIS A 272 21.58 -16.73 -23.15
CA HIS A 272 21.79 -15.98 -21.90
C HIS A 272 23.26 -15.88 -21.51
N ARG A 273 24.13 -16.71 -22.11
CA ARG A 273 25.56 -16.76 -21.86
C ARG A 273 26.35 -15.86 -22.79
N GLU A 274 25.76 -15.37 -23.89
CA GLU A 274 26.44 -14.52 -24.89
C GLU A 274 27.15 -13.29 -24.30
N ASN A 275 26.60 -12.73 -23.21
CA ASN A 275 27.13 -11.53 -22.55
C ASN A 275 27.93 -11.83 -21.27
N PHE A 276 28.24 -13.10 -21.01
CA PHE A 276 28.92 -13.57 -19.80
C PHE A 276 30.04 -14.55 -20.11
N ASP A 277 31.21 -14.29 -19.56
CA ASP A 277 32.25 -15.29 -19.44
C ASP A 277 32.08 -16.01 -18.09
N LEU A 278 31.62 -17.25 -18.14
CA LEU A 278 31.33 -18.06 -16.96
C LEU A 278 32.61 -18.52 -16.24
N GLU A 279 33.75 -18.59 -16.92
CA GLU A 279 35.03 -18.98 -16.31
C GLU A 279 35.62 -17.82 -15.50
N SER A 280 35.67 -16.63 -16.11
CA SER A 280 36.21 -15.44 -15.43
C SER A 280 35.20 -14.75 -14.50
N GLY A 281 33.90 -14.99 -14.69
CA GLY A 281 32.79 -14.29 -14.03
C GLY A 281 32.65 -12.84 -14.49
N GLU A 282 33.18 -12.52 -15.67
CA GLU A 282 33.07 -11.22 -16.31
C GLU A 282 31.83 -11.15 -17.21
N ALA A 283 31.34 -9.94 -17.45
CA ALA A 283 30.18 -9.69 -18.29
C ALA A 283 30.38 -8.40 -19.06
N ASP A 284 29.72 -8.29 -20.22
CA ASP A 284 29.75 -7.06 -21.01
C ASP A 284 29.22 -5.87 -20.18
N THR A 285 30.08 -4.87 -19.99
CA THR A 285 29.76 -3.69 -19.18
C THR A 285 28.65 -2.84 -19.81
N ASP A 286 28.59 -2.75 -21.14
CA ASP A 286 27.53 -2.01 -21.83
C ASP A 286 26.20 -2.76 -21.72
N TRP A 287 26.23 -4.09 -21.69
CA TRP A 287 25.06 -4.90 -21.37
C TRP A 287 24.58 -4.68 -19.93
N LEU A 288 25.48 -4.74 -18.94
CA LEU A 288 25.14 -4.56 -17.53
C LEU A 288 24.55 -3.16 -17.27
N THR A 289 25.17 -2.11 -17.79
CA THR A 289 24.72 -0.72 -17.56
C THR A 289 23.40 -0.37 -18.23
N ARG A 290 22.98 -1.13 -19.25
CA ARG A 290 21.63 -1.02 -19.85
C ARG A 290 20.53 -1.54 -18.92
N HIS A 291 20.82 -2.58 -18.13
CA HIS A 291 19.81 -3.29 -17.33
C HIS A 291 19.84 -2.92 -15.84
N LEU A 292 21.02 -2.67 -15.29
CA LEU A 292 21.23 -2.40 -13.87
C LEU A 292 21.40 -0.90 -13.62
N SER A 293 20.78 -0.40 -12.56
CA SER A 293 21.06 0.91 -11.98
C SER A 293 22.44 0.90 -11.31
N ALA A 294 22.99 2.09 -11.01
CA ALA A 294 24.28 2.22 -10.35
C ALA A 294 24.35 1.46 -9.00
N LYS A 295 23.24 1.45 -8.24
CA LYS A 295 23.16 0.73 -6.96
C LYS A 295 23.17 -0.79 -7.16
N GLU A 296 22.42 -1.28 -8.14
CA GLU A 296 22.37 -2.72 -8.47
C GLU A 296 23.71 -3.19 -9.04
N LEU A 297 24.35 -2.37 -9.89
CA LEU A 297 25.69 -2.65 -10.42
C LEU A 297 26.72 -2.75 -9.29
N SER A 298 26.68 -1.83 -8.31
CA SER A 298 27.55 -1.88 -7.14
C SER A 298 27.36 -3.17 -6.34
N TYR A 299 26.12 -3.62 -6.14
CA TYR A 299 25.83 -4.89 -5.47
C TYR A 299 26.26 -6.11 -6.30
N PHE A 300 26.02 -6.08 -7.62
CA PHE A 300 26.46 -7.12 -8.54
C PHE A 300 27.99 -7.27 -8.52
N SER A 301 28.74 -6.16 -8.58
CA SER A 301 30.20 -6.18 -8.56
C SER A 301 30.78 -6.71 -7.26
N SER A 302 30.07 -6.58 -6.14
CA SER A 302 30.49 -7.13 -4.84
C SER A 302 30.21 -8.62 -4.66
N GLN A 303 29.44 -9.24 -5.57
CA GLN A 303 29.19 -10.68 -5.55
C GLN A 303 30.43 -11.48 -5.97
N LEU A 304 30.52 -12.72 -5.48
CA LEU A 304 31.51 -13.69 -5.90
C LEU A 304 31.42 -13.94 -7.41
N LYS A 305 32.56 -14.13 -8.08
CA LYS A 305 32.62 -14.32 -9.54
C LYS A 305 31.65 -15.38 -10.05
N GLY A 306 31.62 -16.56 -9.41
CA GLY A 306 30.72 -17.66 -9.78
C GLY A 306 29.23 -17.40 -9.55
N SER A 307 28.84 -16.40 -8.74
CA SER A 307 27.43 -16.07 -8.50
C SER A 307 26.91 -14.89 -9.32
N ARG A 308 27.79 -14.19 -10.05
CA ARG A 308 27.41 -12.99 -10.84
C ARG A 308 26.40 -13.31 -11.92
N PHE A 309 26.60 -14.38 -12.70
CA PHE A 309 25.67 -14.80 -13.75
C PHE A 309 24.24 -14.95 -13.21
N ARG A 310 24.07 -15.74 -12.15
CA ARG A 310 22.78 -15.96 -11.49
C ARG A 310 22.22 -14.66 -10.89
N THR A 311 23.07 -13.85 -10.25
CA THR A 311 22.66 -12.57 -9.65
C THR A 311 22.09 -11.61 -10.70
N PHE A 312 22.71 -11.52 -11.88
CA PHE A 312 22.18 -10.71 -12.98
C PHE A 312 20.79 -11.19 -13.40
N TRP A 313 20.62 -12.50 -13.62
CA TRP A 313 19.34 -13.04 -14.05
C TRP A 313 18.25 -12.95 -12.97
N MET A 314 18.61 -12.93 -11.69
CA MET A 314 17.68 -12.57 -10.61
C MET A 314 17.19 -11.12 -10.72
N TYR A 315 18.09 -10.17 -11.00
CA TYR A 315 17.69 -8.79 -11.26
C TYR A 315 16.80 -8.66 -12.49
N PHE A 316 17.16 -9.35 -13.58
CA PHE A 316 16.40 -9.33 -14.82
C PHE A 316 14.98 -9.85 -14.61
N ALA A 317 14.83 -11.06 -14.06
CA ALA A 317 13.53 -11.67 -13.78
C ALA A 317 12.67 -10.80 -12.85
N ALA A 318 13.26 -10.21 -11.80
CA ALA A 318 12.55 -9.32 -10.91
C ALA A 318 12.06 -8.03 -11.58
N LYS A 319 12.86 -7.46 -12.50
CA LYS A 319 12.49 -6.25 -13.24
C LYS A 319 11.39 -6.53 -14.26
N GLU A 320 11.46 -7.64 -14.97
CA GLU A 320 10.42 -8.09 -15.91
C GLU A 320 9.10 -8.40 -15.20
N ALA A 321 9.15 -9.17 -14.11
CA ALA A 321 7.97 -9.44 -13.29
C ALA A 321 7.35 -8.13 -12.77
N ALA A 322 8.17 -7.20 -12.25
CA ALA A 322 7.70 -5.90 -11.78
C ALA A 322 7.13 -5.04 -12.91
N HIS A 323 7.74 -5.04 -14.09
CA HIS A 323 7.25 -4.33 -15.27
C HIS A 323 5.82 -4.78 -15.64
N LYS A 324 5.57 -6.08 -15.67
CA LYS A 324 4.23 -6.64 -15.93
C LYS A 324 3.23 -6.20 -14.86
N ALA A 325 3.60 -6.28 -13.57
CA ALA A 325 2.75 -5.83 -12.47
C ALA A 325 2.44 -4.31 -12.52
N PHE A 326 3.43 -3.49 -12.86
CA PHE A 326 3.26 -2.04 -13.03
C PHE A 326 2.35 -1.71 -14.23
N THR A 327 2.55 -2.40 -15.36
CA THR A 327 1.75 -2.18 -16.58
C THR A 327 0.28 -2.50 -16.33
N GLN A 328 -0.03 -3.58 -15.59
CA GLN A 328 -1.41 -3.90 -15.19
C GLN A 328 -2.08 -2.81 -14.34
N ALA A 329 -1.29 -2.01 -13.62
CA ALA A 329 -1.75 -0.87 -12.84
C ALA A 329 -1.75 0.45 -13.64
N GLY A 330 -1.53 0.40 -14.96
CA GLY A 330 -1.44 1.58 -15.83
C GLY A 330 -0.14 2.38 -15.65
N ILE A 331 0.91 1.78 -15.08
CA ILE A 331 2.23 2.40 -14.93
C ILE A 331 3.13 1.87 -16.04
N MET A 332 3.30 2.67 -17.08
CA MET A 332 4.10 2.31 -18.25
C MET A 332 5.60 2.42 -17.96
N THR A 333 6.35 1.36 -18.26
CA THR A 333 7.81 1.43 -18.45
C THR A 333 8.10 1.18 -19.94
N PRO A 334 8.74 2.13 -20.64
CA PRO A 334 9.12 1.92 -22.04
C PRO A 334 9.98 0.67 -22.20
N HIS A 335 9.85 -0.01 -23.34
CA HIS A 335 10.65 -1.19 -23.65
C HIS A 335 12.16 -0.87 -23.56
N GLY A 336 12.93 -1.77 -22.95
CA GLY A 336 14.36 -1.59 -22.71
C GLY A 336 14.74 -0.56 -21.63
N ALA A 337 13.78 0.10 -20.98
CA ALA A 337 14.05 1.11 -19.95
C ALA A 337 14.13 0.53 -18.52
N PHE A 338 14.72 -0.67 -18.37
CA PHE A 338 14.80 -1.40 -17.08
C PHE A 338 15.44 -0.61 -15.93
N ARG A 339 16.28 0.37 -16.22
CA ARG A 339 16.84 1.31 -15.22
C ARG A 339 15.79 2.19 -14.52
N MET A 340 14.57 2.25 -15.05
CA MET A 340 13.44 2.92 -14.40
C MET A 340 12.84 2.07 -13.27
N ILE A 341 13.14 0.78 -13.24
CA ILE A 341 12.77 -0.14 -12.17
C ILE A 341 14.05 -0.46 -11.38
N GLU A 342 14.13 0.00 -10.14
CA GLU A 342 15.20 -0.37 -9.22
C GLU A 342 14.73 -1.52 -8.32
N VAL A 343 15.52 -2.58 -8.24
CA VAL A 343 15.25 -3.76 -7.43
C VAL A 343 16.19 -3.82 -6.24
N ASP A 344 15.63 -4.13 -5.08
CA ASP A 344 16.33 -4.46 -3.86
C ASP A 344 16.09 -5.95 -3.57
N LEU A 345 17.05 -6.80 -3.96
CA LEU A 345 16.93 -8.26 -3.81
C LEU A 345 16.85 -8.68 -2.34
N PHE A 346 17.49 -7.92 -1.43
CA PHE A 346 17.49 -8.21 0.00
C PHE A 346 16.13 -7.90 0.62
N ARG A 347 15.59 -6.70 0.34
CA ARG A 347 14.27 -6.29 0.85
C ARG A 347 13.12 -6.89 0.06
N ARG A 348 13.41 -7.57 -1.05
CA ARG A 348 12.43 -8.14 -1.98
C ARG A 348 11.41 -7.10 -2.45
N LYS A 349 11.92 -5.98 -2.96
CA LYS A 349 11.11 -4.87 -3.49
C LYS A 349 11.59 -4.43 -4.86
N ALA A 350 10.65 -4.04 -5.71
CA ALA A 350 10.91 -3.31 -6.95
C ALA A 350 10.28 -1.91 -6.87
N LEU A 351 11.00 -0.89 -7.33
CA LEU A 351 10.60 0.52 -7.29
C LEU A 351 10.60 1.10 -8.70
N HIS A 352 9.43 1.53 -9.19
CA HIS A 352 9.36 2.32 -10.42
C HIS A 352 9.75 3.78 -10.12
N ARG A 353 11.03 4.11 -10.34
CA ARG A 353 11.68 5.39 -9.95
C ARG A 353 10.92 6.65 -10.38
N PRO A 354 10.37 6.77 -11.61
CA PRO A 354 9.67 7.98 -12.03
C PRO A 354 8.42 8.27 -11.20
N THR A 355 7.73 7.23 -10.77
CA THR A 355 6.44 7.35 -10.07
C THR A 355 6.56 7.19 -8.56
N GLY A 356 7.54 6.43 -8.09
CA GLY A 356 7.66 6.02 -6.70
C GLY A 356 6.81 4.79 -6.32
N ALA A 357 6.10 4.17 -7.27
CA ALA A 357 5.32 2.95 -7.03
C ALA A 357 6.24 1.77 -6.67
N GLN A 358 5.80 0.93 -5.74
CA GLN A 358 6.60 -0.20 -5.24
C GLN A 358 5.82 -1.51 -5.34
N ALA A 359 6.44 -2.53 -5.93
CA ALA A 359 5.94 -3.90 -5.90
C ALA A 359 6.75 -4.74 -4.91
N ASP A 360 6.06 -5.67 -4.24
CA ASP A 360 6.69 -6.80 -3.54
C ASP A 360 7.14 -7.82 -4.58
N ILE A 361 8.33 -8.41 -4.41
CA ILE A 361 8.80 -9.50 -5.29
C ILE A 361 9.06 -10.77 -4.47
N SER A 362 9.00 -11.92 -5.12
CA SER A 362 9.36 -13.20 -4.49
C SER A 362 9.95 -14.14 -5.53
N PHE A 363 11.05 -14.80 -5.18
CA PHE A 363 11.66 -15.85 -6.01
C PHE A 363 11.11 -17.19 -5.54
N THR A 364 10.36 -17.88 -6.39
CA THR A 364 9.70 -19.15 -6.02
C THR A 364 10.50 -20.36 -6.46
N ASP A 365 11.20 -20.25 -7.59
CA ASP A 365 12.05 -21.29 -8.16
C ASP A 365 13.36 -20.64 -8.56
N ALA A 366 14.37 -20.76 -7.71
CA ALA A 366 15.69 -20.21 -8.00
C ALA A 366 16.72 -21.30 -7.66
N ASP A 367 17.05 -22.10 -8.66
CA ASP A 367 18.03 -23.19 -8.59
C ASP A 367 19.17 -22.92 -9.60
N ASP A 368 19.92 -23.97 -9.97
CA ASP A 368 21.01 -23.88 -10.94
C ASP A 368 20.51 -23.92 -12.40
N ASP A 369 19.28 -24.38 -12.64
CA ASP A 369 18.67 -24.50 -13.96
C ASP A 369 17.84 -23.28 -14.34
N LYS A 370 17.17 -22.65 -13.37
CA LYS A 370 16.22 -21.57 -13.62
C LYS A 370 16.10 -20.55 -12.50
N VAL A 371 15.59 -19.38 -12.87
CA VAL A 371 15.13 -18.33 -11.95
C VAL A 371 13.72 -17.92 -12.33
N HIS A 372 12.77 -18.07 -11.42
CA HIS A 372 11.41 -17.55 -11.53
C HIS A 372 11.15 -16.52 -10.43
N CYS A 373 10.63 -15.36 -10.82
CA CYS A 373 10.25 -14.28 -9.92
C CYS A 373 8.79 -13.90 -10.13
N LEU A 374 8.09 -13.66 -9.03
CA LEU A 374 6.78 -13.01 -8.97
C LEU A 374 6.94 -11.57 -8.48
N ALA A 375 6.05 -10.69 -8.93
CA ALA A 375 5.92 -9.33 -8.45
C ALA A 375 4.44 -8.98 -8.20
N VAL A 376 4.14 -8.28 -7.10
CA VAL A 376 2.78 -7.90 -6.71
C VAL A 376 2.75 -6.43 -6.29
N LEU A 377 1.92 -5.63 -6.95
CA LEU A 377 1.72 -4.21 -6.65
C LEU A 377 0.41 -3.93 -5.91
N ARG A 378 -0.58 -4.83 -5.99
CA ARG A 378 -1.91 -4.62 -5.42
C ARG A 378 -2.72 -5.91 -5.43
N GLY A 379 -3.64 -6.06 -4.48
CA GLY A 379 -4.70 -7.06 -4.56
C GLY A 379 -4.36 -8.37 -3.85
N GLY A 380 -3.13 -8.52 -3.35
CA GLY A 380 -2.75 -9.73 -2.65
C GLY A 380 -1.26 -9.83 -2.38
N SER A 381 -0.79 -11.06 -2.32
CA SER A 381 0.55 -11.39 -1.86
C SER A 381 1.04 -12.72 -2.40
N VAL A 382 2.35 -12.85 -2.48
CA VAL A 382 2.98 -14.15 -2.73
C VAL A 382 3.11 -14.86 -1.39
N GLY A 383 2.55 -16.06 -1.30
CA GLY A 383 2.64 -16.91 -0.12
C GLY A 383 3.94 -17.70 -0.07
N ASP A 384 4.11 -18.42 1.03
CA ASP A 384 5.14 -19.43 1.22
C ASP A 384 4.51 -20.72 1.78
N ALA A 385 5.35 -21.68 2.18
CA ALA A 385 4.91 -22.97 2.70
C ALA A 385 4.09 -22.85 4.00
N ASP A 386 4.31 -21.79 4.78
CA ASP A 386 3.67 -21.59 6.09
C ASP A 386 2.44 -20.68 5.98
N GLN A 387 2.43 -19.76 5.01
CA GLN A 387 1.36 -18.80 4.78
C GLN A 387 0.97 -18.78 3.30
N PRO A 388 -0.13 -19.45 2.92
CA PRO A 388 -0.61 -19.41 1.55
C PRO A 388 -0.92 -17.96 1.15
N GLY A 389 -0.56 -17.61 -0.08
CA GLY A 389 -0.78 -16.29 -0.65
C GLY A 389 -1.95 -16.28 -1.60
N ASP A 390 -2.28 -15.08 -2.07
CA ASP A 390 -3.39 -14.85 -2.99
C ASP A 390 -3.00 -15.10 -4.45
N VAL A 391 -1.69 -15.05 -4.73
CA VAL A 391 -1.12 -15.35 -6.05
C VAL A 391 -0.82 -16.84 -6.12
N LEU A 392 -1.38 -17.51 -7.12
CA LEU A 392 -1.06 -18.88 -7.50
C LEU A 392 -0.13 -18.85 -8.71
N TRP A 393 0.85 -19.76 -8.76
CA TRP A 393 1.84 -19.82 -9.85
C TRP A 393 2.26 -21.26 -10.14
N ARG A 394 2.76 -21.50 -11.35
CA ARG A 394 3.51 -22.71 -11.72
C ARG A 394 4.63 -22.36 -12.70
N VAL A 395 5.66 -23.20 -12.68
CA VAL A 395 6.72 -23.26 -13.68
C VAL A 395 6.77 -24.69 -14.22
N GLU A 396 6.67 -24.85 -15.53
CA GLU A 396 6.66 -26.16 -16.20
C GLU A 396 7.70 -26.16 -17.33
N GLU A 397 8.28 -27.33 -17.61
CA GLU A 397 9.13 -27.52 -18.79
C GLU A 397 8.25 -27.65 -20.05
N VAL A 398 8.64 -26.96 -21.11
CA VAL A 398 7.94 -26.94 -22.38
C VAL A 398 8.33 -28.19 -23.18
N PRO A 399 7.35 -28.99 -23.64
CA PRO A 399 7.61 -30.15 -24.49
C PRO A 399 8.42 -29.79 -25.73
N SER A 400 9.33 -30.67 -26.13
CA SER A 400 10.16 -30.46 -27.33
C SER A 400 9.28 -30.26 -28.57
N GLY A 401 9.57 -29.20 -29.34
CA GLY A 401 8.84 -28.85 -30.55
C GLY A 401 7.57 -28.01 -30.33
N GLU A 402 7.17 -27.76 -29.08
CA GLU A 402 6.03 -26.87 -28.78
C GLU A 402 6.47 -25.41 -28.68
N ASN A 403 5.59 -24.48 -29.06
CA ASN A 403 5.83 -23.05 -28.85
C ASN A 403 5.63 -22.71 -27.35
N PRO A 404 6.65 -22.16 -26.65
CA PRO A 404 6.54 -21.86 -25.21
C PRO A 404 5.42 -20.90 -24.83
N GLY A 405 5.10 -19.93 -25.69
CA GLY A 405 4.03 -18.97 -25.47
C GLY A 405 2.65 -19.62 -25.55
N ASP A 406 2.42 -20.46 -26.56
CA ASP A 406 1.16 -21.19 -26.73
C ASP A 406 0.96 -22.21 -25.60
N PHE A 407 2.03 -22.90 -25.21
CA PHE A 407 2.05 -23.80 -24.06
C PHE A 407 1.64 -23.05 -22.77
N ALA A 408 2.30 -21.93 -22.46
CA ALA A 408 1.99 -21.13 -21.27
C ALA A 408 0.53 -20.66 -21.22
N ARG A 409 -0.03 -20.23 -22.37
CA ARG A 409 -1.43 -19.80 -22.49
C ARG A 409 -2.41 -20.92 -22.19
N ARG A 410 -2.22 -22.08 -22.82
CA ARG A 410 -3.07 -23.25 -22.62
C ARG A 410 -3.01 -23.71 -21.17
N ARG A 411 -1.80 -23.85 -20.62
CA ARG A 411 -1.58 -24.32 -19.25
C ARG A 411 -2.07 -23.35 -18.17
N LEU A 412 -2.05 -22.03 -18.41
CA LEU A 412 -2.69 -21.07 -17.51
C LEU A 412 -4.19 -21.33 -17.36
N LEU A 413 -4.90 -21.61 -18.46
CA LEU A 413 -6.34 -21.89 -18.40
C LEU A 413 -6.65 -23.19 -17.65
N ASP A 414 -5.87 -24.24 -17.92
CA ASP A 414 -5.94 -25.50 -17.18
C ASP A 414 -5.70 -25.25 -15.68
N PHE A 415 -4.65 -24.50 -15.35
CA PHE A 415 -4.28 -24.19 -13.98
C PHE A 415 -5.37 -23.44 -13.22
N ILE A 416 -6.00 -22.45 -13.86
CA ILE A 416 -7.12 -21.72 -13.25
C ILE A 416 -8.28 -22.67 -12.96
N ALA A 417 -8.66 -23.52 -13.91
CA ALA A 417 -9.75 -24.48 -13.74
C ALA A 417 -9.45 -25.51 -12.63
N GLU A 418 -8.21 -26.00 -12.55
CA GLU A 418 -7.78 -26.93 -11.50
C GLU A 418 -7.77 -26.32 -10.10
N SER A 419 -7.63 -24.99 -10.00
CA SER A 419 -7.47 -24.28 -8.73
C SER A 419 -8.76 -23.64 -8.21
N ALA A 420 -9.83 -23.67 -9.00
CA ALA A 420 -11.09 -23.01 -8.67
C ALA A 420 -12.25 -24.01 -8.75
N ASP A 421 -12.84 -24.32 -7.58
CA ASP A 421 -13.91 -25.32 -7.45
C ASP A 421 -15.14 -25.00 -8.33
N ASP A 422 -15.37 -23.72 -8.64
CA ASP A 422 -16.50 -23.27 -9.44
C ASP A 422 -16.22 -23.26 -10.97
N ILE A 423 -15.01 -23.67 -11.40
CA ILE A 423 -14.60 -23.72 -12.80
C ILE A 423 -14.30 -25.18 -13.18
N PRO A 424 -15.33 -25.96 -13.56
CA PRO A 424 -15.17 -27.40 -13.80
C PRO A 424 -14.29 -27.75 -15.02
N SER A 425 -13.99 -26.78 -15.89
CA SER A 425 -13.18 -27.01 -17.09
C SER A 425 -12.61 -25.71 -17.65
N ALA A 426 -11.37 -25.79 -18.15
CA ALA A 426 -10.69 -24.73 -18.90
C ALA A 426 -11.43 -24.33 -20.19
N ALA A 427 -12.29 -25.19 -20.74
CA ALA A 427 -13.12 -24.88 -21.90
C ALA A 427 -14.13 -23.73 -21.65
N LEU A 428 -14.37 -23.37 -20.39
CA LEU A 428 -15.18 -22.21 -20.01
C LEU A 428 -14.38 -20.90 -20.01
N LEU A 429 -13.07 -20.97 -20.21
CA LEU A 429 -12.14 -19.87 -20.14
C LEU A 429 -11.56 -19.56 -21.52
N ALA A 430 -11.17 -18.31 -21.72
CA ALA A 430 -10.37 -17.88 -22.87
C ALA A 430 -9.40 -16.78 -22.44
N ILE A 431 -8.29 -16.65 -23.17
CA ILE A 431 -7.36 -15.54 -22.99
C ILE A 431 -7.69 -14.47 -24.03
N SER A 432 -7.78 -13.22 -23.58
CA SER A 432 -7.76 -12.03 -24.42
C SER A 432 -6.47 -11.27 -24.14
N GLU A 433 -6.00 -10.49 -25.11
CA GLU A 433 -4.90 -9.55 -24.90
C GLU A 433 -5.40 -8.13 -25.08
N ASP A 434 -5.01 -7.27 -24.16
CA ASP A 434 -5.30 -5.84 -24.20
C ASP A 434 -4.00 -5.11 -23.89
N ASP A 435 -3.50 -4.31 -24.83
CA ASP A 435 -2.18 -3.66 -24.77
C ASP A 435 -1.02 -4.63 -24.45
N GLY A 436 -1.09 -5.86 -24.96
CA GLY A 436 -0.08 -6.91 -24.72
C GLY A 436 -0.13 -7.53 -23.31
N LEU A 437 -1.15 -7.22 -22.51
CA LEU A 437 -1.39 -7.86 -21.22
C LEU A 437 -2.44 -8.96 -21.36
N PRO A 438 -2.16 -10.18 -20.84
CA PRO A 438 -3.16 -11.23 -20.82
C PRO A 438 -4.30 -10.86 -19.88
N ARG A 439 -5.51 -11.22 -20.30
CA ARG A 439 -6.76 -11.11 -19.56
C ARG A 439 -7.53 -12.42 -19.72
N VAL A 440 -8.28 -12.80 -18.69
CA VAL A 440 -9.10 -14.02 -18.76
C VAL A 440 -10.57 -13.67 -18.92
N LEU A 441 -11.21 -14.33 -19.87
CA LEU A 441 -12.64 -14.33 -20.07
C LEU A 441 -13.20 -15.64 -19.49
N ARG A 442 -14.29 -15.57 -18.72
CA ARG A 442 -15.08 -16.74 -18.32
C ARG A 442 -16.45 -16.62 -18.96
N ARG A 443 -16.80 -17.57 -19.83
CA ARG A 443 -18.05 -17.54 -20.63
C ARG A 443 -18.25 -16.19 -21.34
N GLY A 444 -17.18 -15.67 -21.93
CA GLY A 444 -17.17 -14.38 -22.64
C GLY A 444 -17.15 -13.12 -21.76
N LYS A 445 -17.16 -13.25 -20.43
CA LYS A 445 -17.08 -12.11 -19.51
C LYS A 445 -15.66 -11.93 -18.97
N LEU A 446 -15.14 -10.72 -19.05
CA LEU A 446 -13.84 -10.36 -18.47
C LEU A 446 -13.85 -10.60 -16.96
N GLN A 447 -12.79 -11.27 -16.48
CA GLN A 447 -12.54 -11.49 -15.06
C GLN A 447 -11.51 -10.48 -14.57
N ASP A 448 -11.68 -9.99 -13.33
CA ASP A 448 -10.68 -9.15 -12.65
C ASP A 448 -9.60 -10.02 -11.99
N TRP A 449 -9.06 -10.98 -12.75
CA TRP A 449 -7.94 -11.80 -12.32
C TRP A 449 -6.65 -11.17 -12.82
N GLY A 450 -5.72 -10.90 -11.91
CA GLY A 450 -4.38 -10.48 -12.29
C GLY A 450 -3.63 -11.69 -12.81
N VAL A 451 -3.44 -11.80 -14.14
CA VAL A 451 -2.75 -12.94 -14.77
C VAL A 451 -1.42 -12.51 -15.38
N SER A 452 -0.43 -13.38 -15.33
CA SER A 452 0.87 -13.13 -15.95
C SER A 452 1.42 -14.40 -16.59
N LEU A 453 2.04 -14.22 -17.75
CA LEU A 453 2.67 -15.27 -18.55
C LEU A 453 4.14 -14.89 -18.79
N SER A 454 5.02 -15.88 -18.73
CA SER A 454 6.42 -15.76 -19.10
C SER A 454 6.92 -17.09 -19.68
N HIS A 455 7.97 -17.03 -20.50
CA HIS A 455 8.66 -18.21 -20.98
C HIS A 455 10.12 -17.87 -21.32
N SER A 456 11.00 -18.84 -21.16
CA SER A 456 12.42 -18.67 -21.47
C SER A 456 13.07 -20.03 -21.67
N GLY A 457 13.73 -20.22 -22.81
CA GLY A 457 14.35 -21.50 -23.18
C GLY A 457 13.36 -22.66 -23.05
N ARG A 458 13.69 -23.61 -22.16
CA ARG A 458 12.90 -24.81 -21.87
C ARG A 458 11.72 -24.58 -20.93
N TYR A 459 11.58 -23.41 -20.32
CA TYR A 459 10.59 -23.20 -19.26
C TYR A 459 9.48 -22.23 -19.67
N ALA A 460 8.27 -22.53 -19.21
CA ALA A 460 7.14 -21.62 -19.20
C ALA A 460 6.69 -21.40 -17.75
N ALA A 461 6.29 -20.17 -17.44
CA ALA A 461 5.75 -19.83 -16.14
C ALA A 461 4.47 -19.02 -16.30
N TYR A 462 3.50 -19.30 -15.44
CA TYR A 462 2.24 -18.59 -15.44
C TYR A 462 1.72 -18.44 -14.02
N SER A 463 1.03 -17.33 -13.79
CA SER A 463 0.49 -16.98 -12.49
C SER A 463 -0.85 -16.29 -12.64
N PHE A 464 -1.68 -16.42 -11.61
CA PHE A 464 -2.90 -15.66 -11.47
C PHE A 464 -3.22 -15.37 -10.02
N MET A 465 -3.97 -14.29 -9.79
CA MET A 465 -4.44 -13.90 -8.47
C MET A 465 -5.97 -13.92 -8.45
N VAL A 466 -6.51 -14.69 -7.51
CA VAL A 466 -7.96 -14.79 -7.30
C VAL A 466 -8.45 -13.54 -6.57
N SER A 467 -9.62 -13.05 -6.96
CA SER A 467 -10.25 -11.84 -6.41
C SER A 467 -10.84 -12.05 -5.03
#